data_AF-A0A382RXS0-F1
#
_entry.id   AF-A0A382RXS0-F1
#
_cell.length_a   1.000
_cell.length_b   1.000
_cell.length_c   1.000
_cell.angle_alpha   90.00
_cell.angle_beta   90.00
_cell.angle_gamma   90.00
#
_symmetry.space_group_name_H-M   'P 1'
#
loop_
_entity.id
_entity.type
_entity.pdbx_description
1 polymer ?
#
loop_
_entity_poly.entity_id
_entity_poly.type
_entity_poly.pdbx_seq_one_letter_code
_entity_poly.pdbx_strand_id
1 'polypeptide(L)'
;MLYWVICYFLLVAIENSMGLNKIDFSNYSFSKYIPLLQYSKKVGVLTLLYRPVTFLPSLSIAIRRLHDRNISGWWSLLFITP
;
A
#
# COMPACT_ATOMS: atom_id res chain seq x y z
N MET A 1 -11.00 -5.23 5.56
CA MET A 1 -9.71 -4.52 5.72
C MET A 1 -8.72 -5.25 6.63
N LEU A 2 -9.16 -5.82 7.75
CA LEU A 2 -8.28 -6.55 8.68
C LEU A 2 -7.53 -7.74 8.04
N TYR A 3 -8.18 -8.51 7.17
CA TYR A 3 -7.53 -9.57 6.38
C TYR A 3 -6.34 -9.08 5.55
N TRP A 4 -6.52 -7.98 4.81
CA TRP A 4 -5.46 -7.41 3.97
C TRP A 4 -4.24 -6.96 4.79
N VAL A 5 -4.47 -6.46 6.01
CA VAL A 5 -3.42 -6.07 6.96
C VAL A 5 -2.69 -7.29 7.51
N ILE A 6 -3.42 -8.36 7.84
CA ILE A 6 -2.80 -9.63 8.28
C ILE A 6 -1.94 -10.22 7.17
N CYS A 7 -2.46 -10.30 5.95
CA CYS A 7 -1.72 -10.78 4.79
C CYS A 7 -0.47 -9.93 4.52
N TYR A 8 -0.56 -8.60 4.68
CA TYR A 8 0.59 -7.71 4.55
C TYR A 8 1.69 -8.05 5.57
N PHE A 9 1.32 -8.25 6.84
CA PHE A 9 2.27 -8.60 7.90
C PHE A 9 2.91 -9.98 7.65
N LEU A 10 2.12 -10.96 7.20
CA LEU A 10 2.60 -12.27 6.80
C LEU A 10 3.59 -12.19 5.63
N LEU A 11 3.28 -11.40 4.61
CA LEU A 11 4.09 -11.25 3.40
C LEU A 11 5.44 -10.59 3.73
N VAL A 12 5.45 -9.57 4.58
CA VAL A 12 6.68 -8.95 5.10
C VAL A 12 7.49 -9.95 5.92
N ALA A 13 6.87 -10.76 6.79
CA ALA A 13 7.58 -11.78 7.56
C ALA A 13 8.24 -12.84 6.67
N ILE A 14 7.51 -13.30 5.64
CA ILE A 14 8.00 -14.27 4.64
C ILE A 14 9.19 -13.69 3.86
N GLU A 15 9.08 -12.46 3.34
CA GLU A 15 10.18 -11.84 2.59
C GLU A 15 11.42 -11.58 3.44
N ASN A 16 11.24 -11.22 4.72
CA ASN A 16 12.34 -11.11 5.67
C ASN A 16 13.02 -12.46 5.93
N SER A 17 12.24 -13.54 6.12
CA SER A 17 12.77 -14.88 6.32
C SER A 17 13.50 -15.44 5.09
N MET A 18 13.02 -15.12 3.88
CA MET A 18 13.63 -15.54 2.61
C MET A 18 14.81 -14.66 2.18
N GLY A 19 15.10 -13.56 2.88
CA GLY A 19 16.19 -12.64 2.52
C GLY A 19 15.96 -11.94 1.17
N LEU A 20 14.71 -11.80 0.72
CA LEU A 20 14.35 -11.21 -0.58
C LEU A 20 14.25 -9.67 -0.55
N ASN A 21 14.60 -9.05 0.59
CA ASN A 21 14.69 -7.61 0.78
C ASN A 21 15.90 -7.02 0.02
N LYS A 22 15.80 -7.01 -1.31
CA LYS A 22 16.87 -6.63 -2.24
C LYS A 22 16.75 -5.22 -2.81
N ILE A 23 15.59 -4.58 -2.72
CA ILE A 23 15.41 -3.24 -3.28
C ILE A 23 15.73 -2.22 -2.19
N ASP A 24 16.86 -1.53 -2.35
CA ASP A 24 17.25 -0.40 -1.52
C ASP A 24 16.59 0.88 -2.05
N PHE A 25 15.66 1.45 -1.29
CA PHE A 25 15.00 2.72 -1.62
C PHE A 25 15.74 3.96 -1.13
N SER A 26 16.91 3.77 -0.51
CA SER A 26 17.72 4.83 0.09
C SER A 26 18.15 5.93 -0.89
N ASN A 27 18.25 5.60 -2.18
CA ASN A 27 18.66 6.54 -3.23
C ASN A 27 17.51 7.41 -3.78
N TYR A 28 16.26 7.14 -3.39
CA TYR A 28 15.10 7.87 -3.92
C TYR A 28 14.55 8.87 -2.90
N SER A 29 14.43 10.14 -3.30
CA SER A 29 13.83 11.22 -2.48
C SER A 29 12.41 10.90 -1.99
N PHE A 30 11.67 10.05 -2.72
CA PHE A 30 10.32 9.60 -2.35
C PHE A 30 10.29 8.78 -1.04
N SER A 31 11.39 8.11 -0.68
CA SER A 31 11.48 7.32 0.57
C SER A 31 11.28 8.17 1.82
N LYS A 32 11.55 9.49 1.76
CA LYS A 32 11.38 10.40 2.89
C LYS A 32 9.91 10.58 3.27
N TYR A 33 8.98 10.44 2.33
CA TYR A 33 7.56 10.68 2.55
C TYR A 33 6.79 9.44 3.03
N ILE A 34 7.44 8.27 3.03
CA ILE A 34 6.83 7.03 3.51
C ILE A 34 7.52 6.60 4.81
N PRO A 35 6.92 6.82 6.00
CA PRO A 35 7.56 6.55 7.29
C PRO A 35 7.96 5.07 7.46
N LEU A 36 7.20 4.15 6.87
CA LEU A 36 7.49 2.71 6.89
C LEU A 36 8.79 2.34 6.13
N LEU A 37 9.14 3.10 5.08
CA LEU A 37 10.38 2.92 4.32
C LEU A 37 11.60 3.53 5.03
N GLN A 38 11.39 4.46 5.97
CA GLN A 38 12.50 5.02 6.76
C GLN A 38 13.04 4.02 7.79
N TYR A 39 12.16 3.20 8.37
CA TYR A 39 12.54 2.14 9.32
C TYR A 39 13.15 0.93 8.63
N SER A 40 12.66 0.58 7.43
CA SER A 40 13.18 -0.51 6.63
C SER A 40 13.55 0.00 5.24
N LYS A 41 14.80 0.44 5.08
CA LYS A 41 15.36 0.94 3.81
C LYS A 41 15.32 -0.10 2.68
N LYS A 42 15.23 -1.37 3.05
CA LYS A 42 15.11 -2.52 2.16
C LYS A 42 13.68 -3.01 2.16
N VAL A 43 13.06 -3.06 0.99
CA VAL A 43 11.73 -3.63 0.80
C VAL A 43 11.78 -4.69 -0.29
N GLY A 44 11.05 -5.78 -0.08
CA GLY A 44 10.92 -6.86 -1.04
C GLY A 44 10.06 -6.45 -2.22
N VAL A 45 10.36 -7.03 -3.38
CA VAL A 45 9.61 -6.79 -4.63
C VAL A 45 8.13 -7.14 -4.45
N LEU A 46 7.84 -8.19 -3.67
CA LEU A 46 6.50 -8.70 -3.47
C LEU A 46 5.69 -7.77 -2.56
N THR A 47 6.28 -7.26 -1.47
CA THR A 47 5.65 -6.22 -0.64
C THR A 47 5.38 -4.95 -1.45
N LEU A 48 6.27 -4.56 -2.36
CA LEU A 48 6.05 -3.38 -3.20
C LEU A 48 4.87 -3.55 -4.13
N LEU A 49 4.77 -4.69 -4.83
CA LEU A 49 3.66 -5.00 -5.73
C LEU A 49 2.33 -5.20 -5.00
N TYR A 50 2.37 -5.75 -3.79
CA TYR A 50 1.17 -6.01 -3.00
C TYR A 50 0.42 -4.72 -2.61
N ARG A 51 1.15 -3.62 -2.37
CA ARG A 51 0.57 -2.33 -1.97
C ARG A 51 -0.47 -1.78 -2.96
N PRO A 52 -0.16 -1.56 -4.25
CA PRO A 52 -1.15 -1.10 -5.23
C PRO A 52 -2.25 -2.15 -5.44
N VAL A 53 -1.91 -3.44 -5.55
CA VAL A 53 -2.88 -4.52 -5.79
C VAL A 53 -3.97 -4.56 -4.72
N THR A 54 -3.62 -4.28 -3.46
CA THR A 54 -4.55 -4.22 -2.34
C THR A 54 -5.32 -2.89 -2.26
N PHE A 55 -4.70 -1.82 -2.74
CA PHE A 55 -5.26 -0.48 -2.70
C PHE A 55 -6.37 -0.27 -3.73
N LEU A 56 -6.16 -0.73 -4.97
CA LEU A 56 -7.15 -0.62 -6.06
C LEU A 56 -8.55 -1.16 -5.69
N PRO A 57 -8.71 -2.38 -5.14
CA PRO A 57 -10.03 -2.89 -4.79
C PRO A 57 -10.66 -2.10 -3.64
N SER A 58 -9.86 -1.65 -2.67
CA SER A 58 -10.34 -0.81 -1.57
C SER A 58 -10.89 0.53 -2.08
N LEU A 59 -10.19 1.13 -3.05
CA LEU A 59 -10.62 2.35 -3.73
C LEU A 59 -11.87 2.12 -4.59
N SER A 60 -11.93 1.01 -5.33
CA SER A 60 -13.09 0.64 -6.13
C SER A 60 -14.38 0.52 -5.29
N ILE A 61 -14.27 -0.09 -4.09
CA ILE A 61 -15.39 -0.20 -3.16
C ILE A 61 -15.82 1.17 -2.64
N ALA A 62 -14.88 2.07 -2.31
CA ALA A 62 -15.19 3.42 -1.87
C ALA A 62 -15.92 4.22 -2.96
N ILE A 63 -15.45 4.14 -4.21
CA ILE A 63 -16.08 4.77 -5.38
C ILE A 63 -17.49 4.22 -5.58
N ARG A 64 -17.70 2.90 -5.48
CA ARG A 64 -19.03 2.29 -5.59
C ARG A 64 -19.98 2.79 -4.52
N ARG A 65 -19.54 2.94 -3.27
CA ARG A 65 -20.39 3.45 -2.17
C ARG A 65 -20.77 4.92 -2.33
N LEU A 66 -19.89 5.73 -2.92
CA LEU A 66 -20.19 7.11 -3.30
C LEU A 66 -21.21 7.14 -4.44
N HIS A 67 -21.02 6.27 -5.44
CA HIS A 67 -21.93 6.12 -6.56
C HIS A 67 -23.33 5.67 -6.10
N ASP A 68 -23.43 4.73 -5.16
CA ASP A 68 -24.72 4.28 -4.59
C ASP A 68 -25.45 5.41 -3.82
N ARG A 69 -24.74 6.47 -3.39
CA ARG A 69 -25.31 7.69 -2.79
C ARG A 69 -25.61 8.79 -3.82
N ASN A 70 -25.45 8.48 -5.11
CA ASN A 70 -25.59 9.43 -6.22
C ASN A 70 -24.60 10.60 -6.16
N ILE A 71 -23.44 10.40 -5.51
CA ILE A 71 -22.35 11.37 -5.38
C ILE A 71 -21.25 11.00 -6.37
N SER A 72 -20.55 11.98 -6.95
CA SER A 72 -19.48 11.70 -7.91
C SER A 72 -18.33 10.91 -7.25
N GLY A 73 -17.83 9.90 -7.95
CA GLY A 73 -16.71 9.06 -7.46
C GLY A 73 -15.41 9.82 -7.22
N TRP A 74 -15.30 11.02 -7.78
CA TRP A 74 -14.21 11.98 -7.56
C TRP A 74 -14.04 12.38 -6.10
N TRP A 75 -15.09 12.36 -5.30
CA TRP A 75 -14.98 12.62 -3.85
C TRP A 75 -14.16 11.56 -3.12
N SER A 76 -13.95 10.37 -3.71
CA SER A 76 -13.05 9.36 -3.14
C SER A 76 -11.58 9.79 -3.17
N LEU A 77 -11.21 10.77 -4.00
CA LEU A 77 -9.83 11.29 -4.04
C LEU A 77 -9.46 12.09 -2.78
N LEU A 78 -10.44 12.61 -2.02
CA LEU A 78 -10.17 13.27 -0.73
C LEU A 78 -9.53 12.33 0.31
N PHE A 79 -9.60 11.01 0.11
CA PHE A 79 -8.85 10.08 0.97
C PHE A 79 -7.34 10.02 0.64
N ILE A 80 -6.94 10.47 -0.55
CA ILE A 80 -5.54 10.47 -1.04
C ILE A 80 -4.87 11.82 -0.76
N THR A 81 -5.59 12.91 -0.95
CA THR A 81 -5.11 14.29 -0.73
C THR A 81 -5.65 14.80 0.61
N PRO A 82 -4.79 15.13 1.59
CA PRO A 82 -5.21 15.72 2.86
C PRO A 82 -5.86 17.09 2.68
#